data_AF-A0A0E3UNG7-F1
#
_entry.id   AF-A0A0E3UNG7-F1
#
_cell.length_a   1.000
_cell.length_b   1.000
_cell.length_c   1.000
_cell.angle_alpha   90.00
_cell.angle_beta   90.00
_cell.angle_gamma   90.00
#
_symmetry.space_group_name_H-M   'P 1'
#
loop_
_entity.id
_entity.type
_entity.pdbx_description
1 polymer ?
#
loop_
_entity_poly.entity_id
_entity_poly.type
_entity_poly.pdbx_seq_one_letter_code
_entity_poly.pdbx_strand_id
1 'polypeptide(L)'
;MAWLSLLLFLPWFGLLGVLYWFYPRTPRPLARRAYDTTVLLLALALSIAGMHWGYAEGVADALSGPIWRQVLAVLYAYGAFLAVLALAIPLRMRLLAGWRNPPL
;
A
#
# COMPACT_ATOMS: atom_id res chain seq x y z
N MET A 1 -14.78 -7.55 -14.08
CA MET A 1 -13.37 -7.12 -14.27
C MET A 1 -12.91 -6.36 -13.03
N ALA A 2 -11.96 -6.90 -12.26
CA ALA A 2 -11.54 -6.32 -10.98
C ALA A 2 -10.87 -4.92 -11.12
N TRP A 3 -10.28 -4.63 -12.28
CA TRP A 3 -9.51 -3.41 -12.57
C TRP A 3 -10.22 -2.07 -12.30
N LEU A 4 -11.56 -2.06 -12.29
CA LEU A 4 -12.33 -0.86 -11.95
C LEU A 4 -11.99 -0.35 -10.53
N SER A 5 -11.76 -1.26 -9.59
CA SER A 5 -11.35 -0.92 -8.21
C SER A 5 -10.03 -0.18 -8.21
N LEU A 6 -9.07 -0.66 -8.99
CA LEU A 6 -7.75 -0.09 -9.05
C LEU A 6 -7.79 1.29 -9.71
N LEU A 7 -8.51 1.44 -10.82
CA LEU A 7 -8.68 2.73 -11.50
C LEU A 7 -9.30 3.79 -10.57
N LEU A 8 -10.33 3.41 -9.80
CA LEU A 8 -11.01 4.30 -8.86
C LEU A 8 -10.11 4.70 -7.67
N PHE A 9 -9.30 3.78 -7.17
CA PHE A 9 -8.46 4.01 -5.99
C PHE A 9 -7.04 4.48 -6.32
N LEU A 10 -6.59 4.40 -7.57
CA LEU A 10 -5.25 4.81 -7.97
C LEU A 10 -4.94 6.28 -7.60
N PRO A 11 -5.86 7.26 -7.77
CA PRO A 11 -5.62 8.62 -7.31
C PRO A 11 -5.42 8.71 -5.79
N TRP A 12 -6.18 7.93 -5.03
CA TRP A 12 -6.09 7.88 -3.57
C TRP A 12 -4.80 7.22 -3.09
N PHE A 13 -4.41 6.09 -3.69
CA PHE A 13 -3.11 5.46 -3.41
C PHE A 13 -1.94 6.34 -3.80
N GLY A 14 -2.04 7.07 -4.92
CA GLY A 14 -1.08 8.08 -5.32
C GLY A 14 -0.94 9.17 -4.25
N LEU A 15 -2.05 9.71 -3.75
CA LEU A 15 -2.04 10.73 -2.69
C LEU A 15 -1.36 10.20 -1.42
N LEU A 16 -1.78 9.03 -0.92
CA LEU A 16 -1.20 8.42 0.28
C LEU A 16 0.28 8.08 0.10
N GLY A 17 0.65 7.55 -1.07
CA GLY A 17 2.03 7.24 -1.41
C GLY A 17 2.92 8.48 -1.47
N VAL A 18 2.41 9.56 -2.07
CA VAL A 18 3.10 10.86 -2.09
C VAL A 18 3.24 11.42 -0.67
N LEU A 19 2.20 11.36 0.16
CA LEU A 19 2.28 11.80 1.56
C LEU A 19 3.31 10.99 2.34
N TYR A 20 3.28 9.65 2.20
CA TYR A 20 4.24 8.74 2.82
C TYR A 20 5.68 9.05 2.40
N TRP A 21 5.90 9.32 1.11
CA TRP A 21 7.22 9.64 0.55
C TRP A 21 7.70 11.04 0.97
N PHE A 22 6.79 12.01 0.97
CA PHE A 22 7.15 13.40 1.19
C PHE A 22 7.52 13.65 2.66
N TYR A 23 6.88 12.94 3.59
CA TYR A 23 7.07 13.12 5.02
C TYR A 23 7.87 12.00 5.69
N PRO A 24 8.83 12.33 6.57
CA PRO A 24 9.33 13.68 6.90
C PRO A 24 10.24 14.27 5.79
N ARG A 25 10.20 15.59 5.54
CA ARG A 25 10.88 16.22 4.38
C ARG A 25 12.41 16.09 4.40
N THR A 26 13.03 16.08 5.57
CA THR A 26 14.48 15.98 5.78
C THR A 26 14.79 15.18 7.05
N PRO A 27 15.94 14.49 7.15
CA PRO A 27 16.91 14.18 6.09
C PRO A 27 16.46 12.99 5.19
N ARG A 28 16.91 12.97 3.93
CA ARG A 28 16.60 11.91 2.91
C ARG A 28 17.87 11.18 2.43
N PRO A 29 18.54 10.38 3.30
CA PRO A 29 19.70 9.60 2.90
C PRO A 29 19.32 8.54 1.84
N LEU A 30 20.30 8.04 1.08
CA LEU A 30 20.07 7.06 0.01
C LEU A 30 19.36 5.79 0.54
N ALA A 31 19.77 5.31 1.72
CA ALA A 31 19.15 4.16 2.40
C ALA A 31 17.64 4.37 2.64
N ARG A 32 17.25 5.59 3.01
CA ARG A 32 15.84 5.95 3.18
C ARG A 32 15.07 5.90 1.87
N ARG A 33 15.65 6.45 0.80
CA ARG A 33 15.00 6.44 -0.53
C ARG A 33 14.79 5.01 -1.01
N ALA A 34 15.79 4.14 -0.86
CA ALA A 34 15.67 2.72 -1.23
C ALA A 34 14.58 2.01 -0.42
N TYR A 35 14.52 2.27 0.89
CA TYR A 35 13.47 1.75 1.76
C TYR A 35 12.08 2.24 1.33
N ASP A 36 11.88 3.56 1.23
CA ASP A 36 10.58 4.15 0.88
C ASP A 36 10.11 3.67 -0.51
N THR A 37 11.02 3.47 -1.49
CA THR A 37 10.67 2.92 -2.82
C THR A 37 10.20 1.48 -2.72
N THR A 38 10.95 0.65 -1.99
CA THR A 38 10.61 -0.77 -1.80
C THR A 38 9.25 -0.91 -1.13
N VAL A 39 8.97 -0.07 -0.12
CA VAL A 39 7.67 -0.07 0.58
C VAL A 39 6.53 0.29 -0.36
N LEU A 40 6.67 1.34 -1.18
CA LEU A 40 5.60 1.75 -2.10
C LEU A 40 5.35 0.71 -3.19
N LEU A 41 6.40 0.10 -3.73
CA LEU A 41 6.28 -1.00 -4.69
C LEU A 41 5.60 -2.22 -4.07
N LEU A 42 5.99 -2.59 -2.84
CA LEU A 42 5.39 -3.69 -2.11
C LEU A 42 3.91 -3.41 -1.78
N ALA A 43 3.58 -2.19 -1.36
CA ALA A 43 2.22 -1.77 -1.07
C ALA A 43 1.34 -1.86 -2.32
N LEU A 44 1.83 -1.43 -3.48
CA LEU A 44 1.12 -1.54 -4.75
C LEU A 44 0.92 -3.00 -5.17
N ALA A 45 1.98 -3.82 -5.09
CA ALA A 45 1.91 -5.23 -5.46
C ALA A 45 0.93 -6.01 -4.58
N LEU A 46 0.99 -5.83 -3.26
CA LEU A 46 0.05 -6.47 -2.33
C LEU A 46 -1.38 -5.93 -2.47
N SER A 47 -1.54 -4.65 -2.83
CA SER A 47 -2.86 -4.10 -3.15
C SER A 47 -3.48 -4.76 -4.39
N ILE A 48 -2.69 -4.97 -5.46
CA ILE A 48 -3.13 -5.70 -6.66
C ILE A 48 -3.50 -7.15 -6.30
N ALA A 49 -2.64 -7.84 -5.55
CA ALA A 49 -2.90 -9.22 -5.12
C ALA A 49 -4.18 -9.32 -4.27
N GLY A 50 -4.33 -8.41 -3.29
CA GLY A 50 -5.53 -8.30 -2.46
C GLY A 50 -6.78 -8.03 -3.30
N MET A 51 -6.71 -7.14 -4.29
CA MET A 51 -7.81 -6.87 -5.20
C MET A 51 -8.31 -8.14 -5.90
N HIS A 52 -7.38 -8.93 -6.47
CA HIS A 52 -7.73 -10.16 -7.16
C HIS A 52 -8.29 -11.21 -6.19
N TRP A 53 -7.73 -11.30 -4.98
CA TRP A 53 -8.25 -12.18 -3.94
C TRP A 53 -9.67 -11.80 -3.54
N GLY A 54 -9.91 -10.54 -3.17
CA GLY A 54 -11.23 -10.06 -2.76
C GLY A 54 -12.27 -10.19 -3.87
N TYR A 55 -11.86 -9.99 -5.13
CA TYR A 55 -12.74 -10.25 -6.27
C TYR A 55 -13.11 -11.73 -6.39
N ALA A 56 -12.14 -12.65 -6.25
CA ALA A 56 -12.37 -14.08 -6.31
C ALA A 56 -13.29 -14.55 -5.17
N GLU A 57 -13.10 -14.03 -3.95
CA GLU A 57 -13.94 -14.31 -2.80
C GLU A 57 -15.40 -13.89 -3.05
N GLY A 58 -15.62 -12.67 -3.57
CA GLY A 58 -16.98 -12.23 -3.92
C GLY A 58 -17.58 -12.97 -5.11
N VAL A 59 -16.77 -13.63 -5.95
CA VAL A 59 -17.26 -14.51 -7.01
C VAL A 59 -17.75 -15.83 -6.45
N ALA A 60 -17.06 -16.35 -5.43
CA ALA A 60 -17.41 -17.58 -4.73
C ALA A 60 -18.68 -17.44 -3.87
N ASP A 61 -18.97 -16.24 -3.37
CA ASP A 61 -20.22 -15.95 -2.65
C ASP A 61 -21.42 -15.82 -3.60
N ALA A 62 -22.29 -16.83 -3.58
CA ALA A 62 -23.51 -16.91 -4.38
C ALA A 62 -24.74 -16.27 -3.71
N LEU A 63 -24.66 -15.95 -2.41
CA LEU A 63 -25.78 -15.39 -1.64
C LEU A 63 -25.84 -13.86 -1.75
N SER A 64 -24.69 -13.23 -2.00
CA SER A 64 -24.56 -11.78 -2.12
C SER A 64 -24.82 -11.27 -3.55
N GLY A 65 -25.35 -10.05 -3.65
CA GLY A 65 -25.58 -9.40 -4.95
C GLY A 65 -24.29 -9.14 -5.76
N PRO A 66 -24.37 -9.03 -7.10
CA PRO A 66 -23.19 -8.96 -7.98
C PRO A 66 -22.19 -7.84 -7.68
N ILE A 67 -22.64 -6.77 -7.03
CA ILE A 67 -21.81 -5.61 -6.66
C ILE A 67 -20.76 -5.96 -5.58
N TRP A 68 -21.01 -6.97 -4.74
CA TRP A 68 -20.13 -7.33 -3.63
C TRP A 68 -18.74 -7.79 -4.08
N ARG A 69 -18.64 -8.38 -5.28
CA ARG A 69 -17.36 -8.71 -5.94
C ARG A 69 -16.45 -7.49 -6.05
N GLN A 70 -17.04 -6.35 -6.42
CA GLN A 70 -16.31 -5.11 -6.58
C GLN A 70 -15.97 -4.48 -5.24
N VAL A 71 -16.90 -4.51 -4.29
CA VAL A 71 -16.71 -4.01 -2.92
C VAL A 71 -15.56 -4.74 -2.24
N LEU A 72 -15.56 -6.07 -2.27
CA LEU A 72 -14.49 -6.89 -1.69
C LEU A 72 -13.14 -6.65 -2.38
N ALA A 73 -13.13 -6.54 -3.70
CA ALA A 73 -11.92 -6.19 -4.44
C ALA A 73 -11.33 -4.85 -3.97
N VAL A 74 -12.15 -3.81 -3.78
CA VAL A 74 -11.70 -2.51 -3.24
C VAL A 74 -11.20 -2.66 -1.80
N LEU A 75 -11.97 -3.31 -0.93
CA LEU A 75 -11.64 -3.43 0.50
C LEU A 75 -10.32 -4.17 0.72
N TYR A 76 -10.08 -5.27 0.01
CA TYR A 76 -8.84 -6.02 0.11
C TYR A 76 -7.65 -5.23 -0.46
N ALA A 77 -7.84 -4.57 -1.61
CA ALA A 77 -6.80 -3.71 -2.20
C ALA A 77 -6.40 -2.58 -1.23
N TYR A 78 -7.39 -1.92 -0.64
CA TYR A 78 -7.21 -0.80 0.27
C TYR A 78 -6.58 -1.24 1.59
N GLY A 79 -7.10 -2.31 2.19
CA GLY A 79 -6.59 -2.89 3.43
C GLY A 79 -5.14 -3.33 3.28
N ALA A 80 -4.78 -4.02 2.19
CA ALA A 80 -3.41 -4.45 1.93
C ALA A 80 -2.44 -3.25 1.80
N PHE A 81 -2.83 -2.22 1.04
CA PHE A 81 -2.01 -1.01 0.89
C PHE A 81 -1.77 -0.32 2.24
N LEU A 82 -2.84 -0.10 3.02
CA LEU A 82 -2.74 0.52 4.33
C LEU A 82 -1.96 -0.32 5.33
N ALA A 83 -2.11 -1.65 5.31
CA ALA A 83 -1.37 -2.54 6.19
C ALA A 83 0.14 -2.43 5.97
N VAL A 84 0.58 -2.38 4.70
CA VAL A 84 2.00 -2.18 4.37
C VAL A 84 2.49 -0.84 4.90
N LEU A 85 1.77 0.26 4.66
CA LEU A 85 2.17 1.57 5.18
C LEU A 85 2.18 1.60 6.71
N ALA A 86 1.17 1.04 7.36
CA ALA A 86 1.04 0.98 8.82
C ALA A 86 2.20 0.23 9.48
N LEU A 87 2.72 -0.83 8.84
CA LEU A 87 3.89 -1.57 9.30
C LEU A 87 5.20 -0.84 8.94
N ALA A 88 5.25 -0.23 7.77
CA ALA A 88 6.46 0.42 7.27
C ALA A 88 6.80 1.72 8.02
N ILE A 89 5.80 2.48 8.49
CA ILE A 89 6.01 3.72 9.25
C ILE A 89 6.79 3.49 10.56
N PRO A 90 6.38 2.60 11.49
CA PRO A 90 7.13 2.36 12.72
C PRO A 90 8.50 1.74 12.46
N LEU A 91 8.62 0.86 11.45
CA LEU A 91 9.92 0.31 11.04
C LEU A 91 10.85 1.43 10.54
N ARG A 92 10.34 2.36 9.72
CA ARG A 92 11.08 3.54 9.26
C ARG A 92 11.52 4.42 10.42
N MET A 93 10.67 4.64 11.43
CA MET A 93 11.01 5.40 12.63
C MET A 93 12.17 4.78 13.42
N ARG A 94 12.21 3.44 13.51
CA ARG A 94 13.33 2.72 14.14
C ARG A 94 14.63 2.85 13.34
N LEU A 95 14.54 2.73 12.01
CA LEU A 95 15.70 2.83 11.11
C LEU A 95 16.27 4.25 11.01
N LEU A 96 15.42 5.28 11.15
CA LEU A 96 15.81 6.69 11.15
C LEU A 96 16.84 7.02 12.25
N ALA A 97 16.82 6.33 13.39
CA ALA A 97 17.84 6.47 14.43
C ALA A 97 19.22 6.00 13.95
N GLY A 98 19.28 4.87 13.23
CA GLY A 98 20.52 4.34 12.65
C GLY A 98 21.03 5.16 11.47
N TRP A 99 20.15 5.69 10.63
CA TRP A 99 20.55 6.52 9.47
C TRP A 99 21.12 7.89 9.85
N ARG A 100 20.93 8.35 11.09
CA ARG A 100 21.51 9.60 11.61
C ARG A 100 22.98 9.47 11.98
N ASN A 101 23.45 8.26 12.27
CA ASN A 101 24.82 7.97 12.70
C ASN A 101 25.48 6.97 11.72
N PRO A 102 25.89 7.39 10.51
CA PRO A 102 26.66 6.50 9.65
C PRO A 102 28.00 6.15 10.36
N PRO A 103 28.45 4.89 10.32
CA PRO A 103 29.79 4.54 10.81
C PRO A 103 30.83 5.34 9.99
N LEU A 104 31.74 6.01 10.71
CA LEU A 104 32.85 6.79 10.16
C LEU A 104 33.77 5.93 9.28
#